data_AF-J0WFI8-F1
#
_entry.id   AF-J0WFI8-F1
#
_cell.length_a   1.000
_cell.length_b   1.000
_cell.length_c   1.000
_cell.angle_alpha   90.00
_cell.angle_beta   90.00
_cell.angle_gamma   90.00
#
_symmetry.space_group_name_H-M   'P 1'
#
loop_
_entity.id
_entity.type
_entity.pdbx_description
1 polymer ?
#
loop_
_entity_poly.entity_id
_entity_poly.type
_entity_poly.pdbx_seq_one_letter_code
_entity_poly.pdbx_strand_id
1 'polypeptide(L)'
;MRQFLIGNQAFDENSPEFQLQLEDAYEQKLRPLCCCREPPVPMYIARMDDQFLIKRMPLSGRQHDPGCPSYDPPYELSGLGPLIGNAIQIDAATGAAMLKLDFSLSKRGNRSASTSPSEPSKTVRSEPKRLSLRAMLHYLWDMGELTEWTSLWAGRRGWGRVRSSLLNAARQMNVRGSPLSDVLFVPEVFHQEDKEGISARRAAMLAGTQATSPGPRKLMVMVAEVKDFSSARDCQKIIVRHLPFPFMIDEGAWKRLSARYETDLELWRSNEEFHLIVISTFGISGAGIASIEEVAMMVVNDNWIPFENIHEQRVLERLSGLKRRSVKGLRFDLSRGQPIACVTLPEARPAPVAMFIIPANADEDYEVALNEMIAARPEMLPWIWRVAEGEMPRLP
;
A
#
# COMPACT_ATOMS: atom_id res chain seq x y z
N MET A 1 -13.66 6.37 25.18
CA MET A 1 -14.31 7.14 24.10
C MET A 1 -13.23 8.03 23.49
N ARG A 2 -13.09 8.09 22.16
CA ARG A 2 -12.01 8.89 21.53
C ARG A 2 -12.42 10.35 21.51
N GLN A 3 -11.50 11.21 21.93
CA GLN A 3 -11.64 12.66 21.85
C GLN A 3 -10.59 13.23 20.90
N PHE A 4 -10.99 14.24 20.15
CA PHE A 4 -10.13 14.94 19.21
C PHE A 4 -10.15 16.44 19.47
N LEU A 5 -8.98 17.05 19.45
CA LEU A 5 -8.84 18.50 19.44
C LEU A 5 -8.80 18.99 17.99
N ILE A 6 -9.70 19.90 17.62
CA ILE A 6 -9.73 20.56 16.31
C ILE A 6 -9.69 22.06 16.56
N GLY A 7 -8.60 22.71 16.13
CA GLY A 7 -8.31 24.08 16.55
C GLY A 7 -8.15 24.14 18.08
N ASN A 8 -9.03 24.88 18.75
CA ASN A 8 -9.04 25.03 20.22
C ASN A 8 -10.21 24.30 20.90
N GLN A 9 -10.96 23.47 20.17
CA GLN A 9 -12.16 22.81 20.70
C GLN A 9 -11.98 21.29 20.71
N ALA A 10 -12.45 20.65 21.78
CA ALA A 10 -12.43 19.20 21.94
C ALA A 10 -13.79 18.62 21.56
N PHE A 11 -13.78 17.62 20.69
CA PHE A 11 -14.98 16.93 20.21
C PHE A 11 -14.91 15.45 20.54
N ASP A 12 -16.05 14.89 20.94
CA ASP A 12 -16.21 13.44 21.05
C ASP A 12 -16.54 12.84 19.68
N GLU A 13 -15.91 11.71 19.36
CA GLU A 13 -16.14 10.96 18.11
C GLU A 13 -17.62 10.61 17.87
N ASN A 14 -18.41 10.47 18.95
CA ASN A 14 -19.83 10.10 18.87
C ASN A 14 -20.79 11.29 18.98
N SER A 15 -20.26 12.53 19.02
CA SER A 15 -21.12 13.72 19.05
C SER A 15 -21.87 13.90 17.72
N PRO A 16 -23.16 14.29 17.75
CA PRO A 16 -23.94 14.54 16.53
C PRO A 16 -23.32 15.59 15.60
N GLU A 17 -22.63 16.58 16.18
CA GLU A 17 -22.00 17.69 15.47
C GLU A 17 -20.66 17.29 14.83
N PHE A 18 -20.12 16.11 15.14
CA PHE A 18 -18.75 15.72 14.77
C PHE A 18 -18.50 15.76 13.27
N GLN A 19 -19.43 15.27 12.44
CA GLN A 19 -19.26 15.26 10.98
C GLN A 19 -19.22 16.67 10.38
N LEU A 20 -20.10 17.57 10.82
CA LEU A 20 -20.11 18.96 10.37
C LEU A 20 -18.79 19.66 10.73
N GLN A 21 -18.28 19.40 11.93
CA GLN A 21 -16.99 19.97 12.36
C GLN A 21 -15.80 19.40 11.58
N LEU A 22 -15.85 18.15 11.16
CA LEU A 22 -14.82 17.57 10.30
C LEU A 22 -14.85 18.14 8.89
N GLU A 23 -16.04 18.41 8.34
CA GLU A 23 -16.20 19.08 7.06
C GLU A 23 -15.60 20.50 7.10
N ASP A 24 -16.02 21.31 8.08
CA ASP A 24 -15.50 22.67 8.30
C ASP A 24 -13.97 22.66 8.48
N ALA A 25 -13.46 21.74 9.30
CA ALA A 25 -12.04 21.58 9.53
C ALA A 25 -11.28 21.15 8.27
N TYR A 26 -11.87 20.29 7.44
CA TYR A 26 -11.27 19.86 6.17
C TYR A 26 -11.16 21.02 5.19
N GLU A 27 -12.20 21.84 5.06
CA GLU A 27 -12.20 23.03 4.20
C GLU A 27 -11.18 24.08 4.66
N GLN A 28 -11.10 24.29 5.98
CA GLN A 28 -10.14 25.22 6.60
C GLN A 28 -8.72 24.64 6.70
N LYS A 29 -8.52 23.38 6.31
CA LYS A 29 -7.25 22.64 6.44
C LYS A 29 -6.74 22.58 7.88
N LEU A 30 -7.65 22.56 8.85
CA LEU A 30 -7.34 22.37 10.26
C LEU A 30 -6.97 20.92 10.53
N ARG A 31 -5.96 20.74 11.37
CA ARG A 31 -5.46 19.42 11.73
C ARG A 31 -6.14 18.91 13.01
N PRO A 32 -6.81 17.74 12.99
CA PRO A 32 -7.26 17.10 14.21
C PRO A 32 -6.07 16.52 15.00
N LEU A 33 -6.14 16.58 16.33
CA LEU A 33 -5.19 15.93 17.23
C LEU A 33 -5.93 14.91 18.10
N CYS A 34 -5.40 13.71 18.24
CA CYS A 34 -5.94 12.69 19.11
C CYS A 34 -5.50 12.92 20.57
N CYS A 35 -6.47 13.06 21.46
CA CYS A 35 -6.24 13.30 22.89
C CYS A 35 -5.98 12.02 23.69
N CYS A 36 -5.52 10.94 23.06
CA CYS A 36 -5.22 9.69 23.77
C CYS A 36 -3.96 9.77 24.64
N ARG A 37 -3.10 10.77 24.40
CA ARG A 37 -1.87 11.05 25.14
C ARG A 37 -1.62 12.56 25.21
N GLU A 38 -0.72 12.96 26.11
CA GLU A 38 -0.19 14.31 26.20
C GLU A 38 1.31 14.30 25.86
N PRO A 39 1.79 15.10 24.88
CA PRO A 39 1.00 15.98 24.01
C PRO A 39 0.08 15.20 23.04
N PRO A 40 -1.02 15.80 22.57
CA PRO A 40 -1.97 15.14 21.69
C PRO A 40 -1.35 14.83 20.31
N VAL A 41 -1.73 13.69 19.73
CA VAL A 41 -1.07 13.12 18.55
C VAL A 41 -1.69 13.65 17.26
N PRO A 42 -0.93 14.26 16.33
CA PRO A 42 -1.47 14.76 15.07
C PRO A 42 -2.12 13.68 14.20
N MET A 43 -3.21 14.03 13.51
CA MET A 43 -3.97 13.18 12.59
C MET A 43 -4.33 13.98 11.32
N TYR A 44 -4.97 13.37 10.32
CA TYR A 44 -5.48 14.09 9.15
C TYR A 44 -6.94 13.72 8.85
N ILE A 45 -7.64 14.59 8.13
CA ILE A 45 -9.03 14.34 7.70
C ILE A 45 -9.01 13.80 6.27
N ALA A 46 -9.53 12.60 6.10
CA ALA A 46 -9.77 11.95 4.83
C ALA A 46 -11.22 12.16 4.42
N ARG A 47 -11.45 12.52 3.15
CA ARG A 47 -12.80 12.54 2.57
C ARG A 47 -13.08 11.19 1.90
N MET A 48 -14.17 10.54 2.29
CA MET A 48 -14.66 9.30 1.70
C MET A 48 -16.13 9.49 1.35
N ASP A 49 -16.44 9.58 0.05
CA ASP A 49 -17.75 9.94 -0.45
C ASP A 49 -18.25 11.24 0.21
N ASP A 50 -19.42 11.25 0.84
CA ASP A 50 -19.99 12.39 1.55
C ASP A 50 -19.65 12.41 3.07
N GLN A 51 -18.64 11.65 3.49
CA GLN A 51 -18.22 11.56 4.89
C GLN A 51 -16.76 11.98 5.08
N PHE A 52 -16.50 12.54 6.26
CA PHE A 52 -15.16 12.90 6.70
C PHE A 52 -14.71 11.98 7.83
N LEU A 53 -13.52 11.41 7.68
CA LEU A 53 -12.94 10.45 8.61
C LEU A 53 -11.58 10.93 9.09
N ILE A 54 -11.31 10.80 10.40
CA ILE A 54 -9.98 11.07 10.93
C ILE A 54 -9.10 9.84 10.75
N LYS A 55 -7.94 10.03 10.10
CA LYS A 55 -6.91 9.02 9.89
C LYS A 55 -5.57 9.44 10.48
N ARG A 56 -4.72 8.46 10.76
CA ARG A 56 -3.42 8.63 11.44
C ARG A 56 -2.41 9.31 10.54
N MET A 57 -1.53 10.15 11.09
CA MET A 57 -0.41 10.64 10.29
C MET A 57 0.55 9.49 9.92
N PRO A 58 1.30 9.62 8.82
CA PRO A 58 2.32 8.64 8.46
C PRO A 58 3.25 8.30 9.64
N LEU A 59 3.38 7.02 9.93
CA LEU A 59 4.24 6.46 11.00
C LEU A 59 3.92 6.93 12.42
N SER A 60 2.72 7.52 12.66
CA SER A 60 2.35 8.01 13.99
C SER A 60 1.69 6.96 14.90
N GLY A 61 1.40 5.76 14.40
CA GLY A 61 0.68 4.71 15.15
C GLY A 61 1.26 4.43 16.55
N ARG A 62 2.59 4.35 16.67
CA ARG A 62 3.29 4.11 17.95
C ARG A 62 3.20 5.28 18.94
N GLN A 63 2.82 6.47 18.47
CA GLN A 63 2.70 7.66 19.30
C GLN A 63 1.39 7.69 20.07
N HIS A 64 0.39 6.91 19.65
CA HIS A 64 -0.88 6.78 20.35
C HIS A 64 -0.76 5.90 21.60
N ASP A 65 -1.72 6.05 22.52
CA ASP A 65 -1.86 5.13 23.65
C ASP A 65 -2.20 3.71 23.17
N PRO A 66 -1.63 2.62 23.74
CA PRO A 66 -1.95 1.25 23.34
C PRO A 66 -3.44 0.87 23.39
N GLY A 67 -4.24 1.54 24.23
CA GLY A 67 -5.69 1.37 24.27
C GLY A 67 -6.44 2.20 23.21
N CYS A 68 -5.76 3.07 22.46
CA CYS A 68 -6.33 3.87 21.40
C CYS A 68 -6.52 3.01 20.13
N PRO A 69 -7.69 3.09 19.47
CA PRO A 69 -7.90 2.41 18.17
C PRO A 69 -6.90 2.81 17.08
N SER A 70 -6.25 3.98 17.21
CA SER A 70 -5.20 4.47 16.31
C SER A 70 -3.80 3.94 16.61
N TYR A 71 -3.61 3.21 17.71
CA TYR A 71 -2.35 2.57 17.98
C TYR A 71 -2.05 1.47 16.95
N ASP A 72 -0.81 1.43 16.47
CA ASP A 72 -0.29 0.32 15.66
C ASP A 72 0.89 -0.31 16.38
N PRO A 73 1.02 -1.64 16.36
CA PRO A 73 2.25 -2.27 16.74
C PRO A 73 3.38 -1.87 15.79
N PRO A 74 4.63 -2.00 16.23
CA PRO A 74 5.72 -1.37 15.51
C PRO A 74 6.17 -2.04 14.22
N TYR A 75 6.66 -1.21 13.31
CA TYR A 75 7.09 -1.57 11.96
C TYR A 75 8.22 -2.60 11.90
N GLU A 76 8.93 -2.88 13.00
CA GLU A 76 9.98 -3.91 13.04
C GLU A 76 9.45 -5.33 12.82
N LEU A 77 8.15 -5.55 12.98
CA LEU A 77 7.47 -6.81 12.63
C LEU A 77 7.15 -6.95 11.13
N SER A 78 7.45 -5.92 10.34
CA SER A 78 7.17 -5.84 8.90
C SER A 78 8.44 -5.46 8.14
N GLY A 79 8.34 -5.44 6.81
CA GLY A 79 9.43 -4.93 5.99
C GLY A 79 9.63 -3.42 5.97
N LEU A 80 8.80 -2.67 6.70
CA LEU A 80 8.87 -1.22 6.75
C LEU A 80 10.09 -0.73 7.55
N GLY A 81 10.49 -1.44 8.60
CA GLY A 81 11.50 -0.97 9.56
C GLY A 81 12.80 -0.46 8.93
N PRO A 82 13.47 -1.20 8.03
CA PRO A 82 14.69 -0.73 7.38
C PRO A 82 14.55 0.49 6.46
N LEU A 83 13.32 0.82 6.04
CA LEU A 83 13.03 1.96 5.16
C LEU A 83 12.83 3.26 5.95
N ILE A 84 12.43 3.17 7.22
CA ILE A 84 12.21 4.33 8.09
C ILE A 84 13.55 5.03 8.38
N GLY A 85 13.56 6.37 8.27
CA GLY A 85 14.76 7.19 8.43
C GLY A 85 15.66 7.24 7.20
N ASN A 86 15.58 6.21 6.34
CA ASN A 86 16.36 6.09 5.11
C ASN A 86 15.56 6.54 3.88
N ALA A 87 14.65 5.68 3.43
CA ALA A 87 13.80 5.86 2.25
C ALA A 87 12.58 6.72 2.55
N ILE A 88 12.07 6.62 3.78
CA ILE A 88 10.87 7.31 4.26
C ILE A 88 11.28 8.18 5.44
N GLN A 89 11.08 9.48 5.30
CA GLN A 89 11.38 10.47 6.34
C GLN A 89 10.13 11.30 6.60
N ILE A 90 9.86 11.67 7.86
CA ILE A 90 8.73 12.53 8.18
C ILE A 90 9.19 13.99 8.14
N ASP A 91 8.49 14.81 7.38
CA ASP A 91 8.65 16.26 7.39
C ASP A 91 8.18 16.81 8.74
N ALA A 92 9.06 17.46 9.49
CA ALA A 92 8.75 17.90 10.86
C ALA A 92 7.69 19.01 10.91
N ALA A 93 7.55 19.81 9.85
CA ALA A 93 6.61 20.94 9.80
C ALA A 93 5.19 20.48 9.42
N THR A 94 5.10 19.56 8.46
CA THR A 94 3.83 19.11 7.88
C THR A 94 3.40 17.73 8.36
N GLY A 95 4.31 16.94 8.94
CA GLY A 95 4.07 15.53 9.27
C GLY A 95 3.88 14.61 8.06
N ALA A 96 4.07 15.12 6.83
CA ALA A 96 3.97 14.33 5.61
C ALA A 96 5.17 13.39 5.44
N ALA A 97 4.99 12.26 4.79
CA ALA A 97 6.07 11.33 4.47
C ALA A 97 6.83 11.77 3.21
N MET A 98 8.11 12.10 3.34
CA MET A 98 9.03 12.32 2.24
C MET A 98 9.61 10.99 1.76
N LEU A 99 9.34 10.64 0.50
CA LEU A 99 9.76 9.39 -0.11
C LEU A 99 10.97 9.59 -1.03
N LYS A 100 12.03 8.82 -0.80
CA LYS A 100 13.20 8.72 -1.69
C LYS A 100 13.08 7.47 -2.55
N LEU A 101 12.72 7.66 -3.82
CA LEU A 101 12.46 6.57 -4.76
C LEU A 101 13.74 6.04 -5.41
N ASP A 102 13.79 4.73 -5.69
CA ASP A 102 14.86 4.11 -6.47
C ASP A 102 14.64 4.21 -8.00
N PHE A 103 13.40 4.49 -8.40
CA PHE A 103 12.98 4.64 -9.79
C PHE A 103 12.84 6.10 -10.23
N SER A 104 12.78 6.32 -11.55
CA SER A 104 12.70 7.66 -12.13
C SER A 104 11.26 8.10 -12.41
N LEU A 105 10.95 9.36 -12.09
CA LEU A 105 9.72 10.06 -12.52
C LEU A 105 9.91 10.93 -13.76
N SER A 106 11.04 10.76 -14.45
CA SER A 106 11.35 11.48 -15.69
C SER A 106 12.19 10.60 -16.63
N LYS A 107 11.94 10.67 -17.93
CA LYS A 107 12.75 9.96 -18.93
C LYS A 107 13.29 10.93 -19.97
N ARG A 108 14.62 10.93 -20.17
CA ARG A 108 15.26 11.63 -21.30
C ARG A 108 15.24 10.69 -22.53
N GLY A 109 14.97 11.24 -23.71
CA GLY A 109 14.88 10.47 -24.96
C GLY A 109 16.15 9.63 -25.25
N ASN A 110 15.93 8.45 -25.82
CA ASN A 110 16.90 7.43 -26.26
C ASN A 110 18.14 7.20 -25.37
N ARG A 111 17.91 6.61 -24.20
CA ARG A 111 18.72 5.45 -23.78
C ARG A 111 17.77 4.30 -23.49
N SER A 112 18.02 3.14 -24.11
CA SER A 112 17.57 1.87 -23.56
C SER A 112 18.09 1.84 -22.13
N ALA A 113 17.19 1.97 -21.15
CA ALA A 113 17.57 1.80 -19.76
C ALA A 113 17.97 0.34 -19.61
N SER A 114 19.25 0.09 -19.34
CA SER A 114 19.67 -1.16 -18.74
C SER A 114 19.01 -1.21 -17.37
N THR A 115 17.88 -1.91 -17.25
CA THR A 115 17.42 -2.40 -15.96
C THR A 115 18.47 -3.38 -15.46
N SER A 116 19.43 -2.90 -14.68
CA SER A 116 20.24 -3.75 -13.83
C SER A 116 19.28 -4.45 -12.87
N PRO A 117 19.27 -5.78 -12.77
CA PRO A 117 18.55 -6.44 -11.71
C PRO A 117 19.22 -6.08 -10.39
N SER A 118 18.48 -5.46 -9.47
CA SER A 118 18.81 -5.58 -8.05
C SER A 118 18.44 -7.01 -7.63
N GLU A 119 19.33 -7.96 -7.89
CA GLU A 119 19.40 -9.13 -7.02
C GLU A 119 19.73 -8.61 -5.61
N PRO A 120 19.18 -9.21 -4.53
CA PRO A 120 19.65 -8.90 -3.20
C PRO A 120 21.10 -9.40 -3.11
N SER A 121 22.06 -8.51 -3.39
CA SER A 121 23.47 -8.81 -3.29
C SER A 121 23.79 -9.12 -1.83
N LYS A 122 24.26 -10.34 -1.57
CA LYS A 122 24.97 -10.72 -0.34
C LYS A 122 26.31 -9.98 -0.26
N THR A 123 26.29 -8.66 -0.08
CA THR A 123 27.47 -7.86 0.29
C THR A 123 27.05 -6.57 1.00
N VAL A 124 27.51 -6.44 2.24
CA VAL A 124 27.30 -5.29 3.12
C VAL A 124 28.08 -4.08 2.56
N ARG A 125 27.40 -3.26 1.74
CA ARG A 125 27.73 -1.84 1.55
C ARG A 125 26.42 -1.07 1.49
N SER A 126 26.13 -0.32 2.55
CA SER A 126 24.86 0.37 2.76
C SER A 126 24.70 1.55 1.80
N GLU A 127 24.26 1.29 0.57
CA GLU A 127 23.52 2.31 -0.15
C GLU A 127 22.26 2.66 0.67
N PRO A 128 21.90 3.95 0.82
CA PRO A 128 20.67 4.31 1.52
C PRO A 128 19.53 3.63 0.78
N LYS A 129 18.84 2.69 1.46
CA LYS A 129 17.71 1.93 0.91
C LYS A 129 16.71 2.94 0.37
N ARG A 130 16.65 3.08 -0.94
CA ARG A 130 15.63 3.86 -1.63
C ARG A 130 14.39 2.98 -1.76
N LEU A 131 13.23 3.60 -1.83
CA LEU A 131 11.94 2.93 -1.86
C LEU A 131 11.70 2.38 -3.26
N SER A 132 11.58 1.05 -3.38
CA SER A 132 11.21 0.43 -4.65
C SER A 132 9.79 0.74 -5.05
N LEU A 133 9.47 0.53 -6.33
CA LEU A 133 8.09 0.65 -6.81
C LEU A 133 7.13 -0.29 -6.08
N ARG A 134 7.57 -1.51 -5.73
CA ARG A 134 6.76 -2.46 -4.94
C ARG A 134 6.59 -1.99 -3.50
N ALA A 135 7.66 -1.51 -2.85
CA ALA A 135 7.56 -0.99 -1.50
C ALA A 135 6.72 0.29 -1.42
N MET A 136 6.69 1.10 -2.48
CA MET A 136 5.76 2.22 -2.58
C MET A 136 4.31 1.75 -2.66
N LEU A 137 4.00 0.70 -3.44
CA LEU A 137 2.66 0.11 -3.47
C LEU A 137 2.25 -0.40 -2.09
N HIS A 138 3.14 -1.12 -1.40
CA HIS A 138 2.90 -1.55 -0.03
C HIS A 138 2.67 -0.38 0.93
N TYR A 139 3.47 0.69 0.82
CA TYR A 139 3.31 1.87 1.67
C TYR A 139 2.00 2.60 1.43
N LEU A 140 1.56 2.73 0.17
CA LEU A 140 0.25 3.27 -0.16
C LEU A 140 -0.89 2.40 0.39
N TRP A 141 -0.74 1.07 0.36
CA TRP A 141 -1.73 0.13 0.89
C TRP A 141 -1.84 0.24 2.42
N ASP A 142 -0.71 0.26 3.10
CA ASP A 142 -0.59 0.38 4.55
C ASP A 142 -1.16 1.71 5.05
N MET A 143 -0.70 2.83 4.48
CA MET A 143 -1.20 4.17 4.82
C MET A 143 -2.66 4.41 4.39
N GLY A 144 -3.15 3.62 3.44
CA GLY A 144 -4.56 3.57 3.06
C GLY A 144 -5.44 2.79 4.04
N GLU A 145 -4.85 2.11 5.04
CA GLU A 145 -5.52 1.15 5.94
C GLU A 145 -6.17 -0.01 5.16
N LEU A 146 -5.60 -0.35 3.99
CA LEU A 146 -6.05 -1.45 3.14
C LEU A 146 -5.43 -2.79 3.57
N THR A 147 -4.55 -2.78 4.56
CA THR A 147 -4.04 -3.96 5.26
C THR A 147 -4.94 -4.40 6.42
N GLU A 148 -5.87 -3.55 6.86
CA GLU A 148 -6.77 -3.83 7.97
C GLU A 148 -8.03 -4.57 7.47
N TRP A 149 -8.58 -5.50 8.26
CA TRP A 149 -9.87 -6.16 7.99
C TRP A 149 -10.65 -6.50 9.26
N THR A 150 -11.98 -6.48 9.14
CA THR A 150 -12.95 -7.04 10.10
C THR A 150 -14.19 -7.48 9.32
N SER A 151 -14.89 -8.52 9.78
CA SER A 151 -16.13 -9.00 9.13
C SER A 151 -17.25 -7.96 9.10
N LEU A 152 -17.16 -6.89 9.91
CA LEU A 152 -18.08 -5.76 9.87
C LEU A 152 -18.00 -4.96 8.55
N TRP A 153 -16.94 -5.14 7.76
CA TRP A 153 -16.74 -4.49 6.46
C TRP A 153 -17.12 -5.36 5.26
N ALA A 154 -17.64 -6.56 5.49
CA ALA A 154 -18.10 -7.45 4.42
C ALA A 154 -19.06 -6.71 3.46
N GLY A 155 -18.78 -6.81 2.16
CA GLY A 155 -19.54 -6.14 1.10
C GLY A 155 -19.36 -4.61 1.00
N ARG A 156 -18.55 -3.99 1.88
CA ARG A 156 -18.34 -2.52 1.93
C ARG A 156 -16.99 -2.06 1.41
N ARG A 157 -16.17 -2.97 0.87
CA ARG A 157 -14.86 -2.65 0.32
C ARG A 157 -14.79 -3.14 -1.13
N GLY A 158 -14.80 -2.19 -2.05
CA GLY A 158 -14.56 -2.41 -3.47
C GLY A 158 -13.55 -1.41 -4.02
N TRP A 159 -13.33 -1.44 -5.34
CA TRP A 159 -12.35 -0.58 -6.01
C TRP A 159 -12.51 0.91 -5.69
N GLY A 160 -13.74 1.42 -5.60
CA GLY A 160 -13.97 2.83 -5.22
C GLY A 160 -13.36 3.19 -3.86
N ARG A 161 -13.49 2.30 -2.87
CA ARG A 161 -12.91 2.49 -1.54
C ARG A 161 -11.39 2.35 -1.54
N VAL A 162 -10.86 1.40 -2.31
CA VAL A 162 -9.41 1.24 -2.52
C VAL A 162 -8.83 2.50 -3.12
N ARG A 163 -9.42 3.00 -4.22
CA ARG A 163 -9.02 4.24 -4.88
C ARG A 163 -9.02 5.43 -3.92
N SER A 164 -10.12 5.66 -3.21
CA SER A 164 -10.22 6.79 -2.26
C SER A 164 -9.17 6.69 -1.16
N SER A 165 -8.91 5.48 -0.66
CA SER A 165 -7.87 5.24 0.35
C SER A 165 -6.46 5.54 -0.19
N LEU A 166 -6.13 5.08 -1.40
CA LEU A 166 -4.84 5.35 -2.05
C LEU A 166 -4.63 6.85 -2.31
N LEU A 167 -5.65 7.55 -2.81
CA LEU A 167 -5.56 8.99 -3.08
C LEU A 167 -5.44 9.81 -1.80
N ASN A 168 -6.17 9.44 -0.74
CA ASN A 168 -6.05 10.10 0.56
C ASN A 168 -4.67 9.86 1.20
N ALA A 169 -4.15 8.64 1.10
CA ALA A 169 -2.79 8.32 1.56
C ALA A 169 -1.73 9.13 0.79
N ALA A 170 -1.84 9.19 -0.54
CA ALA A 170 -0.90 9.90 -1.39
C ALA A 170 -0.83 11.42 -1.11
N ARG A 171 -1.92 12.04 -0.63
CA ARG A 171 -1.92 13.46 -0.20
C ARG A 171 -1.05 13.71 1.03
N GLN A 172 -0.77 12.68 1.83
CA GLN A 172 0.10 12.77 3.00
C GLN A 172 1.56 12.40 2.67
N MET A 173 1.91 12.32 1.39
CA MET A 173 3.22 11.90 0.91
C MET A 173 3.79 12.90 -0.10
N ASN A 174 5.10 13.14 -0.01
CA ASN A 174 5.84 13.99 -0.93
C ASN A 174 6.94 13.19 -1.62
N VAL A 175 7.13 13.43 -2.92
CA VAL A 175 8.21 12.89 -3.72
C VAL A 175 8.92 14.06 -4.40
N ARG A 176 10.24 14.18 -4.20
CA ARG A 176 11.08 15.26 -4.78
C ARG A 176 10.52 16.67 -4.53
N GLY A 177 9.93 16.91 -3.37
CA GLY A 177 9.40 18.21 -2.96
C GLY A 177 8.00 18.53 -3.50
N SER A 178 7.32 17.60 -4.16
CA SER A 178 5.93 17.76 -4.62
C SER A 178 5.03 16.65 -4.06
N PRO A 179 3.72 16.91 -3.86
CA PRO A 179 2.77 15.89 -3.44
C PRO A 179 2.77 14.68 -4.38
N LEU A 180 2.73 13.48 -3.82
CA LEU A 180 2.63 12.25 -4.60
C LEU A 180 1.31 12.21 -5.40
N SER A 181 0.25 12.83 -4.87
CA SER A 181 -1.05 12.97 -5.54
C SER A 181 -0.97 13.65 -6.91
N ASP A 182 0.07 14.44 -7.19
CA ASP A 182 0.22 15.18 -8.45
C ASP A 182 0.76 14.30 -9.59
N VAL A 183 1.28 13.11 -9.26
CA VAL A 183 1.82 12.14 -10.22
C VAL A 183 1.16 10.78 -10.13
N LEU A 184 0.38 10.51 -9.07
CA LEU A 184 -0.35 9.27 -8.88
C LEU A 184 -1.67 9.27 -9.66
N PHE A 185 -1.85 8.26 -10.49
CA PHE A 185 -3.05 8.01 -11.26
C PHE A 185 -3.71 6.71 -10.81
N VAL A 186 -4.95 6.79 -10.30
CA VAL A 186 -5.76 5.65 -9.91
C VAL A 186 -7.10 5.71 -10.65
N PRO A 187 -7.39 4.78 -11.58
CA PRO A 187 -8.60 4.81 -12.41
C PRO A 187 -9.88 4.99 -11.60
N GLU A 188 -10.71 5.96 -11.97
CA GLU A 188 -12.06 6.14 -11.43
C GLU A 188 -12.93 4.91 -11.72
N VAL A 189 -13.87 4.58 -10.83
CA VAL A 189 -14.86 3.53 -11.11
C VAL A 189 -15.66 3.94 -12.33
N PHE A 190 -15.69 3.06 -13.34
CA PHE A 190 -16.42 3.34 -14.57
C PHE A 190 -17.93 3.20 -14.35
N HIS A 191 -18.65 4.32 -14.51
CA HIS A 191 -20.11 4.36 -14.57
C HIS A 191 -20.55 4.77 -15.97
N GLN A 192 -21.41 3.98 -16.59
CA GLN A 192 -21.85 4.22 -17.97
C GLN A 192 -22.56 5.57 -18.13
N GLU A 193 -23.30 6.00 -17.11
CA GLU A 193 -24.04 7.28 -17.07
C GLU A 193 -23.11 8.50 -17.00
N ASP A 194 -21.92 8.39 -16.38
CA ASP A 194 -20.91 9.46 -16.27
C ASP A 194 -19.69 9.22 -17.19
N LYS A 195 -19.89 8.47 -18.28
CA LYS A 195 -18.80 8.11 -19.21
C LYS A 195 -18.03 9.33 -19.72
N GLU A 196 -18.73 10.40 -20.09
CA GLU A 196 -18.13 11.61 -20.64
C GLU A 196 -17.37 12.40 -19.55
N GLY A 197 -17.94 12.53 -18.35
CA GLY A 197 -17.30 13.20 -17.22
C GLY A 197 -16.03 12.48 -16.77
N ILE A 198 -16.07 11.14 -16.64
CA ILE A 198 -14.89 10.32 -16.36
C ILE A 198 -13.82 10.50 -17.46
N SER A 199 -14.24 10.58 -18.72
CA SER A 199 -13.32 10.79 -19.84
C SER A 199 -12.63 12.15 -19.76
N ALA A 200 -13.37 13.22 -19.47
CA ALA A 200 -12.85 14.57 -19.35
C ALA A 200 -11.89 14.72 -18.15
N ARG A 201 -12.24 14.19 -16.97
CA ARG A 201 -11.37 14.22 -15.78
C ARG A 201 -10.09 13.42 -15.99
N ARG A 202 -10.18 12.25 -16.62
CA ARG A 202 -9.00 11.46 -17.02
C ARG A 202 -8.12 12.24 -18.00
N ALA A 203 -8.69 12.85 -19.03
CA ALA A 203 -7.93 13.64 -20.00
C ALA A 203 -7.20 14.81 -19.33
N ALA A 204 -7.86 15.53 -18.42
CA ALA A 204 -7.27 16.62 -17.66
C ALA A 204 -6.09 16.15 -16.79
N MET A 205 -6.25 15.04 -16.07
CA MET A 205 -5.18 14.44 -15.26
C MET A 205 -3.96 14.00 -16.09
N LEU A 206 -4.21 13.43 -17.27
CA LEU A 206 -3.15 12.90 -18.14
C LEU A 206 -2.52 13.96 -19.06
N ALA A 207 -3.11 15.15 -19.19
CA ALA A 207 -2.64 16.20 -20.10
C ALA A 207 -1.18 16.61 -19.83
N GLY A 208 -0.78 16.70 -18.55
CA GLY A 208 0.59 17.05 -18.15
C GLY A 208 1.66 16.00 -18.44
N THR A 209 1.26 14.82 -18.92
CA THR A 209 2.13 13.65 -19.17
C THR A 209 2.36 13.41 -20.67
N GLN A 210 1.64 14.13 -21.52
CA GLN A 210 1.84 14.10 -22.96
C GLN A 210 3.18 14.77 -23.31
N ALA A 211 3.95 14.14 -24.20
CA ALA A 211 5.20 14.70 -24.69
C ALA A 211 4.92 15.94 -25.57
N THR A 212 4.96 17.13 -24.98
CA THR A 212 4.65 18.39 -25.67
C THR A 212 5.89 19.18 -26.12
N SER A 213 7.11 18.80 -25.71
CA SER A 213 8.32 19.58 -26.00
C SER A 213 9.60 18.72 -26.04
N PRO A 214 10.66 19.16 -26.74
CA PRO A 214 11.97 18.54 -26.67
C PRO A 214 12.55 18.71 -25.25
N GLY A 215 12.51 17.64 -24.46
CA GLY A 215 12.96 17.63 -23.06
C GLY A 215 12.72 16.30 -22.37
N PRO A 216 13.15 16.14 -21.10
CA PRO A 216 12.80 14.96 -20.30
C PRO A 216 11.28 14.86 -20.15
N ARG A 217 10.69 13.76 -20.61
CA ARG A 217 9.26 13.50 -20.40
C ARG A 217 9.00 13.24 -18.92
N LYS A 218 7.97 13.89 -18.37
CA LYS A 218 7.45 13.58 -17.05
C LYS A 218 6.76 12.21 -17.09
N LEU A 219 7.02 11.38 -16.09
CA LEU A 219 6.33 10.10 -15.91
C LEU A 219 5.30 10.25 -14.78
N MET A 220 4.20 9.52 -14.91
CA MET A 220 3.23 9.33 -13.83
C MET A 220 3.39 7.94 -13.22
N VAL A 221 2.83 7.77 -12.03
CA VAL A 221 2.70 6.47 -11.36
C VAL A 221 1.25 6.03 -11.46
N MET A 222 0.95 4.87 -12.04
CA MET A 222 -0.38 4.28 -12.01
C MET A 222 -0.47 3.25 -10.88
N VAL A 223 -1.59 3.19 -10.16
CA VAL A 223 -2.02 1.99 -9.41
C VAL A 223 -3.39 1.56 -9.94
N ALA A 224 -3.52 0.31 -10.38
CA ALA A 224 -4.75 -0.20 -11.00
C ALA A 224 -4.92 -1.71 -10.79
N GLU A 225 -6.16 -2.18 -10.90
CA GLU A 225 -6.47 -3.61 -11.02
C GLU A 225 -6.27 -4.09 -12.46
N VAL A 226 -5.51 -5.16 -12.65
CA VAL A 226 -5.35 -5.82 -13.95
C VAL A 226 -6.63 -6.57 -14.31
N LYS A 227 -7.10 -6.37 -15.54
CA LYS A 227 -8.17 -7.15 -16.14
C LYS A 227 -7.62 -8.36 -16.90
N ASP A 228 -6.61 -8.13 -17.74
CA ASP A 228 -6.06 -9.16 -18.63
C ASP A 228 -4.69 -8.74 -19.21
N PHE A 229 -3.97 -9.72 -19.74
CA PHE A 229 -2.75 -9.54 -20.51
C PHE A 229 -2.95 -10.05 -21.94
N SER A 230 -2.52 -9.28 -22.93
CA SER A 230 -2.66 -9.70 -24.33
C SER A 230 -1.49 -9.28 -25.21
N SER A 231 -1.09 -10.16 -26.13
CA SER A 231 0.03 -9.91 -27.03
C SER A 231 -0.27 -8.79 -28.03
N ALA A 232 0.77 -8.04 -28.38
CA ALA A 232 0.78 -7.08 -29.48
C ALA A 232 2.02 -7.31 -30.37
N ARG A 233 2.17 -6.50 -31.43
CA ARG A 233 3.38 -6.54 -32.28
C ARG A 233 4.58 -6.09 -31.45
N ASP A 234 5.49 -7.00 -31.18
CA ASP A 234 6.76 -6.79 -30.45
C ASP A 234 6.61 -6.21 -29.02
N CYS A 235 5.45 -6.37 -28.39
CA CYS A 235 5.18 -5.92 -27.02
C CYS A 235 3.97 -6.64 -26.42
N GLN A 236 3.74 -6.42 -25.13
CA GLN A 236 2.56 -6.88 -24.40
C GLN A 236 1.67 -5.73 -23.99
N LYS A 237 0.37 -6.00 -23.91
CA LYS A 237 -0.65 -5.09 -23.39
C LYS A 237 -1.05 -5.53 -21.99
N ILE A 238 -0.96 -4.62 -21.03
CA ILE A 238 -1.60 -4.74 -19.74
C ILE A 238 -2.93 -4.00 -19.83
N ILE A 239 -4.03 -4.76 -19.80
CA ILE A 239 -5.39 -4.22 -19.79
C ILE A 239 -5.78 -4.07 -18.32
N VAL A 240 -6.09 -2.85 -17.89
CA VAL A 240 -6.52 -2.58 -16.52
C VAL A 240 -8.01 -2.27 -16.47
N ARG A 241 -8.65 -2.56 -15.35
CA ARG A 241 -10.07 -2.24 -15.16
C ARG A 241 -10.31 -0.73 -15.18
N HIS A 242 -11.53 -0.37 -15.57
CA HIS A 242 -12.04 1.01 -15.63
C HIS A 242 -11.35 1.97 -16.62
N LEU A 243 -10.43 1.49 -17.45
CA LEU A 243 -9.83 2.29 -18.53
C LEU A 243 -10.24 1.78 -19.92
N PRO A 244 -10.37 2.67 -20.91
CA PRO A 244 -10.70 2.31 -22.28
C PRO A 244 -9.48 2.00 -23.16
N PHE A 245 -8.26 2.01 -22.60
CA PHE A 245 -7.02 1.77 -23.34
C PHE A 245 -6.05 0.90 -22.53
N PRO A 246 -5.16 0.14 -23.21
CA PRO A 246 -4.14 -0.67 -22.54
C PRO A 246 -2.87 0.15 -22.25
N PHE A 247 -2.04 -0.39 -21.35
CA PHE A 247 -0.65 0.03 -21.18
C PHE A 247 0.28 -0.91 -21.95
N MET A 248 1.22 -0.34 -22.70
CA MET A 248 2.18 -1.11 -23.48
C MET A 248 3.46 -1.36 -22.68
N ILE A 249 3.94 -2.59 -22.68
CA ILE A 249 5.23 -2.99 -22.09
C ILE A 249 6.06 -3.76 -23.12
N ASP A 250 7.36 -3.48 -23.18
CA ASP A 250 8.31 -4.20 -24.02
C ASP A 250 8.32 -5.70 -23.71
N GLU A 251 8.46 -6.55 -24.73
CA GLU A 251 8.43 -8.02 -24.59
C GLU A 251 9.52 -8.53 -23.64
N GLY A 252 10.73 -7.96 -23.70
CA GLY A 252 11.82 -8.32 -22.79
C GLY A 252 11.52 -7.92 -21.35
N ALA A 253 10.96 -6.73 -21.13
CA ALA A 253 10.51 -6.29 -19.82
C ALA A 253 9.38 -7.17 -19.27
N TRP A 254 8.43 -7.56 -20.11
CA TRP A 254 7.35 -8.48 -19.76
C TRP A 254 7.86 -9.86 -19.31
N LYS A 255 8.81 -10.46 -20.05
CA LYS A 255 9.39 -11.76 -19.68
C LYS A 255 10.06 -11.72 -18.31
N ARG A 256 10.84 -10.66 -18.04
CA ARG A 256 11.48 -10.46 -16.72
C ARG A 256 10.47 -10.26 -15.60
N LEU A 257 9.40 -9.49 -15.88
CA LEU A 257 8.33 -9.26 -14.93
C LEU A 257 7.59 -10.56 -14.60
N SER A 258 7.22 -11.32 -15.63
CA SER A 258 6.49 -12.58 -15.48
C SER A 258 7.28 -13.60 -14.66
N ALA A 259 8.60 -13.72 -14.90
CA ALA A 259 9.46 -14.60 -14.11
C ALA A 259 9.59 -14.12 -12.65
N ARG A 260 9.65 -12.80 -12.41
CA ARG A 260 9.77 -12.24 -11.05
C ARG A 260 8.50 -12.43 -10.21
N TYR A 261 7.33 -12.34 -10.83
CA TYR A 261 6.01 -12.41 -10.19
C TYR A 261 5.25 -13.67 -10.57
N GLU A 262 5.96 -14.76 -10.87
CA GLU A 262 5.36 -16.04 -11.26
C GLU A 262 4.34 -16.51 -10.23
N THR A 263 4.71 -16.53 -8.94
CA THR A 263 3.82 -16.91 -7.84
C THR A 263 2.57 -16.03 -7.77
N ASP A 264 2.70 -14.71 -7.87
CA ASP A 264 1.57 -13.78 -7.83
C ASP A 264 0.61 -14.01 -9.02
N LEU A 265 1.16 -14.27 -10.21
CA LEU A 265 0.39 -14.58 -11.42
C LEU A 265 -0.33 -15.93 -11.33
N GLU A 266 0.32 -16.95 -10.76
CA GLU A 266 -0.29 -18.26 -10.51
C GLU A 266 -1.44 -18.16 -9.51
N LEU A 267 -1.22 -17.46 -8.38
CA LEU A 267 -2.26 -17.24 -7.37
C LEU A 267 -3.45 -16.52 -7.99
N TRP A 268 -3.23 -15.42 -8.71
CA TRP A 268 -4.30 -14.68 -9.37
C TRP A 268 -5.09 -15.55 -10.37
N ARG A 269 -4.41 -16.39 -11.16
CA ARG A 269 -5.08 -17.30 -12.12
C ARG A 269 -5.83 -18.44 -11.45
N SER A 270 -5.50 -18.77 -10.19
CA SER A 270 -6.10 -19.89 -9.47
C SER A 270 -7.53 -19.62 -8.97
N ASN A 271 -7.93 -18.36 -8.83
CA ASN A 271 -9.24 -17.98 -8.31
C ASN A 271 -9.69 -16.61 -8.90
N GLU A 272 -10.87 -16.59 -9.53
CA GLU A 272 -11.45 -15.39 -10.14
C GLU A 272 -11.82 -14.28 -9.14
N GLU A 273 -11.95 -14.61 -7.84
CA GLU A 273 -12.19 -13.64 -6.76
C GLU A 273 -10.91 -12.90 -6.35
N PHE A 274 -9.73 -13.38 -6.72
CA PHE A 274 -8.49 -12.69 -6.45
C PHE A 274 -8.23 -11.57 -7.46
N HIS A 275 -7.63 -10.49 -6.98
CA HIS A 275 -7.31 -9.34 -7.81
C HIS A 275 -5.78 -9.20 -7.94
N LEU A 276 -5.33 -8.91 -9.15
CA LEU A 276 -3.95 -8.55 -9.40
C LEU A 276 -3.84 -7.02 -9.47
N ILE A 277 -3.12 -6.44 -8.51
CA ILE A 277 -2.85 -5.01 -8.46
C ILE A 277 -1.50 -4.74 -9.10
N VAL A 278 -1.48 -3.78 -10.02
CA VAL A 278 -0.27 -3.31 -10.66
C VAL A 278 0.03 -1.88 -10.24
N ILE A 279 1.31 -1.62 -9.94
CA ILE A 279 1.87 -0.27 -9.87
C ILE A 279 2.86 -0.10 -11.03
N SER A 280 2.80 1.00 -11.76
CA SER A 280 3.74 1.25 -12.86
C SER A 280 4.12 2.70 -12.98
N THR A 281 5.34 2.98 -13.43
CA THR A 281 5.67 4.28 -14.01
C THR A 281 5.34 4.24 -15.49
N PHE A 282 4.72 5.31 -16.01
CA PHE A 282 4.35 5.37 -17.41
C PHE A 282 4.43 6.78 -17.98
N GLY A 283 4.59 6.86 -19.30
CA GLY A 283 4.46 8.10 -20.07
C GLY A 283 3.45 7.92 -21.20
N ILE A 284 2.98 9.04 -21.76
CA ILE A 284 2.07 9.05 -22.91
C ILE A 284 2.81 9.62 -24.11
N SER A 285 2.86 8.87 -25.21
CA SER A 285 3.47 9.34 -26.46
C SER A 285 2.63 10.43 -27.12
N GLY A 286 3.18 11.14 -28.11
CA GLY A 286 2.42 12.11 -28.91
C GLY A 286 1.24 11.49 -29.68
N ALA A 287 1.24 10.17 -29.88
CA ALA A 287 0.13 9.42 -30.45
C ALA A 287 -0.92 8.97 -29.41
N GLY A 288 -0.78 9.39 -28.14
CA GLY A 288 -1.68 9.01 -27.05
C GLY A 288 -1.47 7.60 -26.49
N ILE A 289 -0.35 6.93 -26.83
CA ILE A 289 -0.07 5.57 -26.38
C ILE A 289 0.57 5.62 -24.98
N ALA A 290 -0.04 4.93 -24.01
CA ALA A 290 0.52 4.76 -22.68
C ALA A 290 1.58 3.65 -22.67
N SER A 291 2.81 3.99 -22.32
CA SER A 291 3.95 3.05 -22.28
C SER A 291 4.54 2.98 -20.87
N ILE A 292 4.73 1.77 -20.39
CA ILE A 292 5.32 1.47 -19.07
C ILE A 292 6.84 1.58 -19.15
N GLU A 293 7.43 2.15 -18.11
CA GLU A 293 8.88 2.17 -17.89
C GLU A 293 9.30 1.16 -16.84
N GLU A 294 8.62 1.17 -15.70
CA GLU A 294 8.84 0.22 -14.61
C GLU A 294 7.50 -0.26 -14.08
N VAL A 295 7.46 -1.48 -13.58
CA VAL A 295 6.23 -2.12 -13.11
C VAL A 295 6.50 -3.12 -12.00
N ALA A 296 5.61 -3.14 -11.02
CA ALA A 296 5.55 -4.12 -9.94
C ALA A 296 4.10 -4.55 -9.71
N MET A 297 3.93 -5.72 -9.11
CA MET A 297 2.63 -6.36 -8.92
C MET A 297 2.47 -6.86 -7.49
N MET A 298 1.22 -7.09 -7.10
CA MET A 298 0.79 -7.64 -5.83
C MET A 298 -0.56 -8.32 -6.04
N VAL A 299 -0.72 -9.54 -5.55
CA VAL A 299 -2.04 -10.18 -5.48
C VAL A 299 -2.75 -9.79 -4.18
N VAL A 300 -4.05 -9.54 -4.26
CA VAL A 300 -4.93 -9.28 -3.12
C VAL A 300 -6.16 -10.16 -3.20
N ASN A 301 -6.74 -10.53 -2.06
CA ASN A 301 -7.94 -11.38 -2.03
C ASN A 301 -9.22 -10.57 -2.29
N ASP A 302 -10.37 -11.25 -2.23
CA ASP A 302 -11.73 -10.70 -2.32
C ASP A 302 -11.97 -9.49 -1.39
N ASN A 303 -11.30 -9.47 -0.24
CA ASN A 303 -11.38 -8.41 0.77
C ASN A 303 -10.31 -7.31 0.57
N TRP A 304 -9.64 -7.31 -0.58
CA TRP A 304 -8.56 -6.40 -0.98
C TRP A 304 -7.34 -6.42 -0.04
N ILE A 305 -7.15 -7.53 0.68
CA ILE A 305 -6.00 -7.74 1.55
C ILE A 305 -4.88 -8.44 0.77
N PRO A 306 -3.65 -7.89 0.76
CA PRO A 306 -2.51 -8.53 0.10
C PRO A 306 -2.13 -9.87 0.73
N PHE A 307 -1.70 -10.81 -0.09
CA PHE A 307 -1.13 -12.08 0.36
C PHE A 307 -0.05 -12.57 -0.61
N GLU A 308 0.86 -13.40 -0.12
CA GLU A 308 2.06 -13.79 -0.86
C GLU A 308 2.12 -15.27 -1.23
N ASN A 309 1.28 -16.10 -0.60
CA ASN A 309 1.20 -17.54 -0.82
C ASN A 309 -0.12 -18.10 -0.28
N ILE A 310 -0.39 -19.37 -0.58
CA ILE A 310 -1.64 -20.06 -0.20
C ILE A 310 -1.80 -20.27 1.31
N HIS A 311 -0.71 -20.43 2.06
CA HIS A 311 -0.77 -20.59 3.51
C HIS A 311 -1.21 -19.28 4.18
N GLU A 312 -0.68 -18.15 3.71
CA GLU A 312 -1.10 -16.84 4.16
C GLU A 312 -2.56 -16.56 3.81
N GLN A 313 -2.99 -16.87 2.58
CA GLN A 313 -4.39 -16.73 2.20
C GLN A 313 -5.32 -17.57 3.07
N ARG A 314 -4.93 -18.80 3.45
CA ARG A 314 -5.70 -19.65 4.37
C ARG A 314 -5.88 -19.01 5.74
N VAL A 315 -4.84 -18.35 6.27
CA VAL A 315 -4.94 -17.62 7.55
C VAL A 315 -5.87 -16.42 7.40
N LEU A 316 -5.72 -15.64 6.32
CA LEU A 316 -6.56 -14.46 6.06
C LEU A 316 -8.04 -14.81 5.88
N GLU A 317 -8.34 -15.89 5.16
CA GLU A 317 -9.70 -16.40 4.98
C GLU A 317 -10.34 -16.79 6.32
N ARG A 318 -9.58 -17.42 7.23
CA ARG A 318 -10.08 -17.81 8.55
C ARG A 318 -10.31 -16.60 9.45
N LEU A 319 -9.46 -15.58 9.34
CA LEU A 319 -9.60 -14.32 10.04
C LEU A 319 -10.72 -13.45 9.48
N SER A 320 -11.08 -13.59 8.19
CA SER A 320 -12.03 -12.69 7.53
C SER A 320 -13.44 -12.75 8.13
N GLY A 321 -13.82 -13.88 8.73
CA GLY A 321 -15.08 -14.08 9.43
C GLY A 321 -15.14 -13.46 10.84
N LEU A 322 -14.00 -13.05 11.40
CA LEU A 322 -13.94 -12.50 12.76
C LEU A 322 -14.37 -11.04 12.79
N LYS A 323 -15.14 -10.66 13.81
CA LYS A 323 -15.51 -9.25 14.07
C LYS A 323 -14.34 -8.41 14.57
N ARG A 324 -13.30 -9.06 15.11
CA ARG A 324 -12.09 -8.39 15.60
C ARG A 324 -11.26 -7.94 14.41
N ARG A 325 -10.54 -6.83 14.58
CA ARG A 325 -9.66 -6.31 13.54
C ARG A 325 -8.38 -7.14 13.43
N SER A 326 -8.04 -7.52 12.20
CA SER A 326 -6.74 -8.07 11.82
C SER A 326 -5.97 -7.07 10.96
N VAL A 327 -4.65 -7.00 11.10
CA VAL A 327 -3.78 -6.13 10.30
C VAL A 327 -2.74 -6.96 9.58
N LYS A 328 -2.75 -6.93 8.24
CA LYS A 328 -1.79 -7.63 7.39
C LYS A 328 -0.42 -6.95 7.43
N GLY A 329 0.62 -7.69 7.82
CA GLY A 329 2.01 -7.21 7.68
C GLY A 329 2.50 -7.27 6.24
N LEU A 330 3.21 -6.25 5.76
CA LEU A 330 3.74 -6.22 4.38
C LEU A 330 5.26 -6.38 4.37
N ARG A 331 5.80 -7.01 3.32
CA ARG A 331 7.25 -7.22 3.18
C ARG A 331 8.02 -6.02 2.63
N PHE A 332 7.37 -5.03 2.03
CA PHE A 332 8.06 -3.90 1.37
C PHE A 332 9.21 -4.36 0.46
N ASP A 333 10.46 -4.12 0.84
CA ASP A 333 11.68 -4.54 0.11
C ASP A 333 12.41 -5.73 0.74
N LEU A 334 11.85 -6.33 1.81
CA LEU A 334 12.42 -7.56 2.39
C LEU A 334 12.31 -8.72 1.42
N SER A 335 13.32 -9.58 1.46
CA SER A 335 13.33 -10.82 0.69
C SER A 335 12.30 -11.81 1.23
N ARG A 336 11.84 -12.73 0.39
CA ARG A 336 10.88 -13.79 0.81
C ARG A 336 11.49 -14.75 1.85
N GLY A 337 12.82 -14.83 1.92
CA GLY A 337 13.57 -15.61 2.91
C GLY A 337 13.77 -14.89 4.24
N GLN A 338 13.20 -13.70 4.44
CA GLN A 338 13.19 -13.04 5.74
C GLN A 338 11.81 -13.18 6.41
N PRO A 339 11.77 -13.47 7.72
CA PRO A 339 10.52 -13.55 8.46
C PRO A 339 9.86 -12.17 8.57
N ILE A 340 8.53 -12.17 8.60
CA ILE A 340 7.69 -11.05 9.02
C ILE A 340 6.54 -11.61 9.85
N ALA A 341 5.92 -10.78 10.69
CA ALA A 341 4.58 -11.09 11.19
C ALA A 341 3.60 -10.98 10.00
N CYS A 342 3.03 -12.10 9.56
CA CYS A 342 2.12 -12.10 8.41
C CYS A 342 0.84 -11.32 8.72
N VAL A 343 0.36 -11.42 9.96
CA VAL A 343 -0.81 -10.72 10.50
C VAL A 343 -0.55 -10.36 11.96
N THR A 344 -1.06 -9.22 12.40
CA THR A 344 -1.19 -8.89 13.83
C THR A 344 -2.67 -8.77 14.20
N LEU A 345 -2.99 -9.10 15.45
CA LEU A 345 -4.31 -8.91 16.06
C LEU A 345 -4.13 -7.95 17.25
N PRO A 346 -4.16 -6.62 17.00
CA PRO A 346 -3.86 -5.62 18.03
C PRO A 346 -4.81 -5.67 19.23
N GLU A 347 -6.06 -6.06 18.99
CA GLU A 347 -7.15 -6.07 19.99
C GLU A 347 -7.35 -7.45 20.65
N ALA A 348 -6.47 -8.41 20.39
CA ALA A 348 -6.53 -9.71 21.05
C ALA A 348 -6.32 -9.58 22.57
N ARG A 349 -6.93 -10.49 23.33
CA ARG A 349 -6.82 -10.56 24.79
C ARG A 349 -6.26 -11.93 25.19
N PRO A 350 -5.42 -12.03 26.24
CA PRO A 350 -5.05 -10.97 27.20
C PRO A 350 -4.02 -9.96 26.68
N ALA A 351 -3.34 -10.25 25.56
CA ALA A 351 -2.36 -9.37 24.93
C ALA A 351 -2.48 -9.43 23.39
N PRO A 352 -1.98 -8.41 22.66
CA PRO A 352 -1.92 -8.43 21.21
C PRO A 352 -1.19 -9.67 20.68
N VAL A 353 -1.62 -10.18 19.51
CA VAL A 353 -0.99 -11.36 18.90
C VAL A 353 -0.23 -10.97 17.63
N ALA A 354 0.98 -11.51 17.47
CA ALA A 354 1.72 -11.50 16.21
C ALA A 354 1.70 -12.91 15.63
N MET A 355 1.21 -13.05 14.40
CA MET A 355 1.07 -14.33 13.71
C MET A 355 2.21 -14.52 12.72
N PHE A 356 2.84 -15.68 12.75
CA PHE A 356 3.97 -16.07 11.90
C PHE A 356 3.66 -17.36 11.16
N ILE A 357 3.99 -17.42 9.87
CA ILE A 357 3.89 -18.62 9.05
C ILE A 357 5.31 -18.98 8.62
N ILE A 358 5.80 -20.11 9.11
CA ILE A 358 7.13 -20.60 8.83
C ILE A 358 7.03 -21.53 7.62
N PRO A 359 7.68 -21.18 6.49
CA PRO A 359 7.59 -21.97 5.27
C PRO A 359 8.32 -23.31 5.43
N ALA A 360 7.94 -24.31 4.63
CA ALA A 360 8.52 -25.65 4.74
C ALA A 360 10.02 -25.70 4.41
N ASN A 361 10.53 -24.71 3.68
CA ASN A 361 11.94 -24.56 3.31
C ASN A 361 12.69 -23.53 4.18
N ALA A 362 12.15 -23.17 5.35
CA ALA A 362 12.87 -22.30 6.30
C ALA A 362 14.18 -22.97 6.74
N ASP A 363 15.27 -22.21 6.71
CA ASP A 363 16.59 -22.64 7.17
C ASP A 363 16.86 -22.13 8.60
N GLU A 364 18.04 -22.47 9.13
CA GLU A 364 18.45 -22.06 10.47
C GLU A 364 18.53 -20.53 10.61
N ASP A 365 19.02 -19.84 9.57
CA ASP A 365 19.08 -18.38 9.53
C ASP A 365 17.67 -17.75 9.64
N TYR A 366 16.68 -18.33 8.98
CA TYR A 366 15.28 -17.91 9.08
C TYR A 366 14.75 -18.07 10.51
N GLU A 367 15.00 -19.22 11.15
CA GLU A 367 14.57 -19.50 12.52
C GLU A 367 15.23 -18.55 13.53
N VAL A 368 16.52 -18.29 13.40
CA VAL A 368 17.24 -17.34 14.26
C VAL A 368 16.63 -15.94 14.11
N ALA A 369 16.48 -15.45 12.88
CA ALA A 369 15.88 -14.14 12.62
C ALA A 369 14.44 -14.04 13.14
N LEU A 370 13.66 -15.11 13.06
CA LEU A 370 12.30 -15.16 13.60
C LEU A 370 12.31 -15.08 15.14
N ASN A 371 13.16 -15.85 15.79
CA ASN A 371 13.27 -15.84 17.25
C ASN A 371 13.76 -14.48 17.77
N GLU A 372 14.70 -13.84 17.10
CA GLU A 372 15.12 -12.46 17.40
C GLU A 372 13.95 -11.47 17.25
N MET A 373 13.17 -11.59 16.18
CA MET A 373 11.99 -10.76 15.95
C MET A 373 10.92 -10.93 17.03
N ILE A 374 10.64 -12.17 17.45
CA ILE A 374 9.70 -12.46 18.55
C ILE A 374 10.25 -11.92 19.87
N ALA A 375 11.52 -12.19 20.19
CA ALA A 375 12.16 -11.74 21.42
C ALA A 375 12.23 -10.21 21.55
N ALA A 376 12.28 -9.49 20.42
CA ALA A 376 12.23 -8.04 20.40
C ALA A 376 10.87 -7.47 20.84
N ARG A 377 9.80 -8.29 20.87
CA ARG A 377 8.41 -7.90 21.17
C ARG A 377 7.78 -8.74 22.29
N PRO A 378 8.34 -8.76 23.51
CA PRO A 378 7.84 -9.60 24.61
C PRO A 378 6.40 -9.24 25.05
N GLU A 379 5.90 -8.07 24.68
CA GLU A 379 4.53 -7.63 24.95
C GLU A 379 3.47 -8.26 24.02
N MET A 380 3.88 -8.93 22.94
CA MET A 380 2.97 -9.61 22.00
C MET A 380 3.07 -11.12 22.14
N LEU A 381 1.92 -11.80 22.10
CA LEU A 381 1.88 -13.26 22.08
C LEU A 381 2.19 -13.78 20.67
N PRO A 382 3.19 -14.66 20.48
CA PRO A 382 3.45 -15.25 19.18
C PRO A 382 2.44 -16.37 18.90
N TRP A 383 1.82 -16.33 17.73
CA TRP A 383 1.12 -17.46 17.13
C TRP A 383 1.95 -17.94 15.96
N ILE A 384 2.31 -19.22 15.93
CA ILE A 384 3.26 -19.76 14.94
C ILE A 384 2.63 -20.95 14.24
N TRP A 385 2.54 -20.89 12.92
CA TRP A 385 2.22 -22.04 12.09
C TRP A 385 3.45 -22.50 11.32
N ARG A 386 3.93 -23.71 11.65
CA ARG A 386 5.01 -24.41 10.94
C ARG A 386 4.40 -25.27 9.85
N VAL A 387 4.53 -24.85 8.59
CA VAL A 387 3.89 -25.53 7.44
C VAL A 387 4.36 -26.98 7.30
N ALA A 388 5.63 -27.26 7.61
CA ALA A 388 6.19 -28.62 7.55
C ALA A 388 5.68 -29.56 8.64
N GLU A 389 5.15 -29.03 9.76
CA GLU A 389 4.77 -29.81 10.94
C GLU A 389 3.29 -30.20 10.99
N GLY A 390 2.50 -29.73 10.01
CA GLY A 390 1.12 -30.17 9.81
C GLY A 390 0.10 -29.04 9.74
N GLU A 391 -1.09 -29.30 10.28
CA GLU A 391 -2.24 -28.43 10.12
C GLU A 391 -2.08 -27.07 10.81
N MET A 392 -2.80 -26.08 10.28
CA MET A 392 -2.85 -24.74 10.84
C MET A 392 -3.38 -24.79 12.30
N PRO A 393 -2.67 -24.18 13.28
CA PRO A 393 -3.16 -24.09 14.65
C PRO A 393 -4.50 -23.35 14.74
N ARG A 394 -5.22 -23.52 15.85
CA ARG A 394 -6.43 -22.74 16.11
C ARG A 394 -6.10 -21.26 16.20
N LEU A 395 -6.99 -20.42 15.65
CA LEU A 395 -6.87 -18.98 15.78
C LEU A 395 -7.07 -18.55 17.25
N PRO A 396 -6.35 -17.50 17.71
CA PRO A 396 -6.37 -17.02 19.10
C PRO A 396 -7.65 -16.25 19.49
#